data_AF-A0A1Z4KE48-F1
#
_entry.id   AF-A0A1Z4KE48-F1
#
_cell.length_a   1.000
_cell.length_b   1.000
_cell.length_c   1.000
_cell.angle_alpha   90.00
_cell.angle_beta   90.00
_cell.angle_gamma   90.00
#
_symmetry.space_group_name_H-M   'P 1'
#
loop_
_entity.id
_entity.type
_entity.pdbx_description
1 polymer ?
#
loop_
_entity_poly.entity_id
_entity_poly.type
_entity_poly.pdbx_seq_one_letter_code
_entity_poly.pdbx_strand_id
1 'polypeptide(L)'
;MAPNPRSHGEIGRYQVKLMSLPAPDFWNVPNTPYQTCLLTDDGSSTTTEVAQCLSDRGWQVIVLSFPNSLVPKRPILPATVHRVILTNLSEEHLQDQLAGIFQTYGLIGTFIHLHPISQYLYNQPDTLVNPDKAILKQVFLLAKHLKSSLTQAANQGRSSFLTLAHLDGEFGLSGQQDFSAVSGGLFGLTKTLNLEWPAVFCRSLDISPDLDAATTAQIILAELHDPNALIQEVGYTTKGRVTLTCELADLGV
;
A
#
# COMPACT_ATOMS: atom_id res chain seq x y z
N MET A 1 11.29 -37.11 28.99
CA MET A 1 12.15 -37.13 27.78
C MET A 1 12.40 -35.67 27.42
N ALA A 2 13.63 -35.17 27.61
CA ALA A 2 13.95 -33.78 27.30
C ALA A 2 13.99 -33.57 25.78
N PRO A 3 13.59 -32.40 25.24
CA PRO A 3 13.72 -32.12 23.82
C PRO A 3 15.21 -32.11 23.45
N ASN A 4 15.53 -32.84 22.39
CA ASN A 4 16.90 -32.97 21.87
C ASN A 4 17.38 -31.58 21.40
N PRO A 5 18.57 -31.10 21.82
CA PRO A 5 19.10 -29.83 21.36
C PRO A 5 19.33 -29.88 19.84
N ARG A 6 18.76 -28.92 19.11
CA ARG A 6 18.78 -28.83 17.65
C ARG A 6 20.22 -28.86 17.13
N SER A 7 20.51 -29.80 16.23
CA SER A 7 21.76 -29.81 15.46
C SER A 7 21.83 -28.55 14.59
N HIS A 8 22.83 -27.70 14.84
CA HIS A 8 23.17 -26.62 13.93
C HIS A 8 23.71 -27.23 12.62
N GLY A 9 22.84 -27.43 11.63
CA GLY A 9 23.26 -27.94 10.32
C GLY A 9 22.19 -28.49 9.37
N GLU A 10 20.93 -28.68 9.79
CA GLU A 10 19.91 -29.21 8.87
C GLU A 10 19.31 -28.11 7.99
N ILE A 11 19.47 -28.26 6.67
CA ILE A 11 18.84 -27.39 5.66
C ILE A 11 17.34 -27.70 5.66
N GLY A 12 16.54 -26.88 6.35
CA GLY A 12 15.09 -26.97 6.36
C GLY A 12 14.47 -26.34 5.11
N ARG A 13 13.46 -27.00 4.53
CA ARG A 13 12.54 -26.35 3.57
C ARG A 13 11.43 -25.70 4.36
N TYR A 14 11.06 -24.46 4.04
CA TYR A 14 9.96 -23.77 4.68
C TYR A 14 8.84 -23.52 3.67
N GLN A 15 7.61 -23.73 4.10
CA GLN A 15 6.42 -23.39 3.33
C GLN A 15 5.78 -22.14 3.93
N VAL A 16 5.36 -21.25 3.04
CA VAL A 16 4.59 -20.06 3.40
C VAL A 16 3.15 -20.50 3.71
N LYS A 17 2.61 -20.02 4.83
CA LYS A 17 1.21 -20.24 5.23
C LYS A 17 0.57 -18.95 5.72
N LEU A 18 -0.75 -18.93 5.66
CA LEU A 18 -1.55 -17.86 6.26
C LEU A 18 -1.61 -18.04 7.79
N MET A 19 -1.43 -16.94 8.49
CA MET A 19 -1.65 -16.83 9.93
C MET A 19 -2.71 -15.77 10.18
N SER A 20 -3.76 -16.10 10.94
CA SER A 20 -4.77 -15.12 11.34
C SER A 20 -4.18 -14.08 12.29
N LEU A 21 -4.56 -12.83 12.10
CA LEU A 21 -4.21 -11.71 12.96
C LEU A 21 -5.46 -11.19 13.69
N PRO A 22 -5.33 -10.68 14.93
CA PRO A 22 -6.37 -9.89 15.55
C PRO A 22 -6.57 -8.57 14.78
N ALA A 23 -7.69 -7.90 15.04
CA ALA A 23 -7.90 -6.53 14.56
C ALA A 23 -6.74 -5.62 15.02
N PRO A 24 -6.35 -4.62 14.22
CA PRO A 24 -5.35 -3.64 14.64
C PRO A 24 -5.76 -2.94 15.93
N ASP A 25 -4.79 -2.70 16.81
CA ASP A 25 -4.97 -1.74 17.90
C ASP A 25 -4.99 -0.31 17.34
N PHE A 26 -5.49 0.63 18.13
CA PHE A 26 -5.55 2.04 17.72
C PHE A 26 -4.54 2.88 18.49
N TRP A 27 -3.48 3.32 17.81
CA TRP A 27 -2.60 4.35 18.34
C TRP A 27 -3.14 5.74 18.01
N ASN A 28 -3.52 6.49 19.04
CA ASN A 28 -3.84 7.91 18.91
C ASN A 28 -2.55 8.71 18.69
N VAL A 29 -2.10 8.77 17.43
CA VAL A 29 -0.89 9.50 17.03
C VAL A 29 -1.09 10.99 17.36
N PRO A 30 -0.16 11.63 18.07
CA PRO A 30 -0.24 13.07 18.33
C PRO A 30 -0.36 13.85 17.02
N ASN A 31 -1.12 14.95 17.03
CA ASN A 31 -1.19 15.83 15.87
C ASN A 31 0.22 16.36 15.54
N THR A 32 0.70 16.05 14.35
CA THR A 32 1.96 16.55 13.82
C THR A 32 1.68 17.66 12.80
N PRO A 33 2.63 18.57 12.53
CA PRO A 33 2.50 19.51 11.43
C PRO A 33 2.49 18.84 10.05
N TYR A 34 2.70 17.53 9.96
CA TYR A 34 2.82 16.76 8.71
C TYR A 34 1.67 15.78 8.50
N GLN A 35 0.44 16.20 8.81
CA GLN A 35 -0.80 15.46 8.48
C GLN A 35 -1.18 15.53 6.98
N THR A 36 -0.21 15.78 6.12
CA THR A 36 -0.39 15.80 4.67
C THR A 36 -0.22 14.38 4.11
N CYS A 37 -1.30 13.86 3.52
CA CYS A 37 -1.34 12.56 2.86
C CYS A 37 -1.36 12.72 1.34
N LEU A 38 -0.39 12.08 0.67
CA LEU A 38 -0.43 11.87 -0.77
C LEU A 38 -1.05 10.49 -1.06
N LEU A 39 -2.24 10.49 -1.65
CA LEU A 39 -3.01 9.30 -2.02
C LEU A 39 -2.96 9.11 -3.54
N THR A 40 -2.66 7.92 -4.05
CA THR A 40 -2.81 7.66 -5.49
C THR A 40 -4.23 7.25 -5.84
N ASP A 41 -4.71 7.69 -7.01
CA ASP A 41 -6.02 7.31 -7.53
C ASP A 41 -6.00 5.95 -8.23
N ASP A 42 -6.85 5.04 -7.77
CA ASP A 42 -7.09 3.72 -8.37
C ASP A 42 -8.21 3.71 -9.43
N GLY A 43 -8.91 4.83 -9.60
CA GLY A 43 -10.03 5.00 -10.52
C GLY A 43 -11.37 4.48 -10.00
N SER A 44 -11.43 4.02 -8.75
CA SER A 44 -12.63 3.47 -8.10
C SER A 44 -13.17 4.39 -6.99
N SER A 45 -14.34 4.06 -6.42
CA SER A 45 -14.86 4.80 -5.25
C SER A 45 -14.00 4.65 -4.01
N THR A 46 -13.10 3.65 -3.94
CA THR A 46 -12.15 3.48 -2.82
C THR A 46 -11.29 4.72 -2.63
N THR A 47 -10.83 5.34 -3.71
CA THR A 47 -10.07 6.60 -3.63
C THR A 47 -10.89 7.71 -2.95
N THR A 48 -12.18 7.84 -3.29
CA THR A 48 -13.09 8.83 -2.66
C THR A 48 -13.30 8.53 -1.19
N GLU A 49 -13.60 7.29 -0.85
CA GLU A 49 -13.88 6.87 0.54
C GLU A 49 -12.66 7.06 1.44
N VAL A 50 -11.46 6.68 0.98
CA VAL A 50 -10.21 6.90 1.72
C VAL A 50 -9.94 8.38 1.90
N ALA A 51 -10.07 9.18 0.84
CA ALA A 51 -9.85 10.63 0.90
C ALA A 51 -10.83 11.34 1.85
N GLN A 52 -12.10 10.95 1.83
CA GLN A 52 -13.13 11.46 2.75
C GLN A 52 -12.80 11.06 4.19
N CYS A 53 -12.52 9.79 4.44
CA CYS A 53 -12.20 9.25 5.75
C CYS A 53 -11.01 9.93 6.43
N LEU A 54 -9.97 10.26 5.66
CA LEU A 54 -8.81 11.01 6.14
C LEU A 54 -9.15 12.49 6.37
N SER A 55 -9.89 13.11 5.44
CA SER A 55 -10.30 14.52 5.55
C SER A 55 -11.18 14.77 6.79
N ASP A 56 -12.12 13.87 7.09
CA ASP A 56 -12.99 13.93 8.28
C ASP A 56 -12.21 13.86 9.59
N ARG A 57 -10.98 13.33 9.55
CA ARG A 57 -10.06 13.26 10.68
C ARG A 57 -9.05 14.41 10.70
N GLY A 58 -9.25 15.42 9.86
CA GLY A 58 -8.44 16.64 9.81
C GLY A 58 -7.18 16.56 8.96
N TRP A 59 -6.99 15.49 8.18
CA TRP A 59 -5.81 15.33 7.34
C TRP A 59 -5.92 16.20 6.08
N GLN A 60 -4.79 16.74 5.63
CA GLN A 60 -4.71 17.40 4.33
C GLN A 60 -4.44 16.33 3.27
N VAL A 61 -5.43 16.02 2.44
CA VAL A 61 -5.32 14.96 1.43
C VAL A 61 -5.10 15.56 0.04
N ILE A 62 -4.08 15.06 -0.65
CA ILE A 62 -3.81 15.33 -2.07
C ILE A 62 -3.91 14.00 -2.82
N VAL A 63 -4.73 13.97 -3.86
CA VAL A 63 -4.90 12.81 -4.73
C VAL A 63 -4.05 12.96 -5.99
N LEU A 64 -3.10 12.06 -6.21
CA LEU A 64 -2.30 11.98 -7.42
C LEU A 64 -2.91 10.96 -8.38
N SER A 65 -3.35 11.42 -9.55
CA SER A 65 -3.96 10.57 -10.58
C SER A 65 -2.95 10.21 -11.67
N PHE A 66 -2.90 8.94 -12.03
CA PHE A 66 -2.13 8.48 -13.18
C PHE A 66 -2.77 8.97 -14.50
N PRO A 67 -2.02 8.93 -15.63
CA PRO A 67 -2.58 9.27 -16.93
C PRO A 67 -3.79 8.39 -17.27
N ASN A 68 -4.74 8.94 -18.05
CA ASN A 68 -5.96 8.22 -18.46
C ASN A 68 -5.67 6.94 -19.26
N SER A 69 -4.49 6.84 -19.87
CA SER A 69 -4.03 5.63 -20.54
C SER A 69 -3.72 4.47 -19.59
N LEU A 70 -3.48 4.74 -18.30
CA LEU A 70 -3.31 3.72 -17.26
C LEU A 70 -4.55 3.55 -16.41
N VAL A 71 -5.13 4.66 -15.92
CA VAL A 71 -6.30 4.65 -15.05
C VAL A 71 -7.38 5.53 -15.70
N PRO A 72 -8.31 4.95 -16.48
CA PRO A 72 -9.22 5.71 -17.33
C PRO A 72 -10.36 6.36 -16.57
N LYS A 73 -10.78 5.75 -15.45
CA LYS A 73 -11.85 6.26 -14.59
C LYS A 73 -11.28 7.22 -13.57
N ARG A 74 -12.08 8.22 -13.19
CA ARG A 74 -11.74 9.17 -12.13
C ARG A 74 -12.96 9.36 -11.24
N PRO A 75 -12.86 9.03 -9.95
CA PRO A 75 -13.97 9.20 -9.04
C PRO A 75 -14.10 10.68 -8.61
N ILE A 76 -15.30 11.07 -8.19
CA ILE A 76 -15.55 12.41 -7.64
C ILE A 76 -14.93 12.46 -6.25
N LEU A 77 -14.11 13.49 -6.00
CA LEU A 77 -13.45 13.67 -4.71
C LEU A 77 -14.24 14.65 -3.82
N PRO A 78 -14.06 14.58 -2.50
CA PRO A 78 -14.56 15.60 -1.59
C PRO A 78 -14.04 16.99 -1.98
N ALA A 79 -14.83 18.04 -1.76
CA ALA A 79 -14.49 19.40 -2.19
C ALA A 79 -13.19 19.95 -1.55
N THR A 80 -12.79 19.42 -0.40
CA THR A 80 -11.58 19.78 0.34
C THR A 80 -10.31 19.12 -0.21
N VAL A 81 -10.45 18.13 -1.09
CA VAL A 81 -9.33 17.30 -1.57
C VAL A 81 -8.86 17.83 -2.92
N HIS A 82 -7.57 18.16 -3.00
CA HIS A 82 -6.96 18.61 -4.24
C HIS A 82 -6.48 17.43 -5.10
N ARG A 83 -6.75 17.49 -6.40
CA ARG A 83 -6.30 16.49 -7.37
C ARG A 83 -5.15 17.01 -8.22
N VAL A 84 -4.06 16.26 -8.28
CA VAL A 84 -2.93 16.47 -9.18
C VAL A 84 -2.94 15.37 -10.23
N ILE A 85 -2.85 15.70 -11.51
CA ILE A 85 -2.99 14.75 -12.61
C ILE A 85 -1.65 14.63 -13.33
N LEU A 86 -1.08 13.43 -13.35
CA LEU A 86 0.03 13.10 -14.23
C LEU A 86 -0.47 13.01 -15.66
N THR A 87 0.12 13.80 -16.55
CA THR A 87 -0.23 13.82 -17.98
C THR A 87 0.57 12.78 -18.78
N ASN A 88 1.71 12.35 -18.24
CA ASN A 88 2.59 11.33 -18.81
C ASN A 88 3.37 10.61 -17.68
N LEU A 89 4.22 9.66 -18.05
CA LEU A 89 4.94 8.77 -17.12
C LEU A 89 6.44 9.11 -16.97
N SER A 90 6.89 10.27 -17.45
CA SER A 90 8.28 10.68 -17.29
C SER A 90 8.58 11.00 -15.82
N GLU A 91 9.79 10.65 -15.38
CA GLU A 91 10.22 10.95 -14.01
C GLU A 91 10.35 12.46 -13.79
N GLU A 92 10.78 13.21 -14.81
CA GLU A 92 10.84 14.68 -14.78
C GLU A 92 9.46 15.28 -14.48
N HIS A 93 8.43 14.83 -15.20
CA HIS A 93 7.06 15.33 -14.97
C HIS A 93 6.56 14.97 -13.57
N LEU A 94 6.82 13.75 -13.10
CA LEU A 94 6.48 13.34 -11.73
C LEU A 94 7.17 14.24 -10.71
N GLN A 95 8.47 14.51 -10.90
CA GLN A 95 9.25 15.36 -10.02
C GLN A 95 8.70 16.79 -9.99
N ASP A 96 8.34 17.36 -11.13
CA ASP A 96 7.75 18.71 -11.22
C ASP A 96 6.41 18.79 -10.47
N GLN A 97 5.55 17.78 -10.64
CA GLN A 97 4.26 17.74 -9.92
C GLN A 97 4.48 17.61 -8.41
N LEU A 98 5.43 16.78 -7.96
CA LEU A 98 5.77 16.67 -6.54
C LEU A 98 6.38 17.96 -5.99
N ALA A 99 7.22 18.66 -6.76
CA ALA A 99 7.77 19.96 -6.36
C ALA A 99 6.65 20.99 -6.14
N GLY A 100 5.66 21.03 -7.03
CA GLY A 100 4.47 21.88 -6.86
C GLY A 100 3.65 21.50 -5.62
N ILE A 101 3.51 20.20 -5.34
CA ILE A 101 2.84 19.71 -4.12
C ILE A 101 3.61 20.19 -2.88
N PHE A 102 4.92 19.98 -2.82
CA PHE A 102 5.74 20.39 -1.68
C PHE A 102 5.71 21.90 -1.45
N GLN A 103 5.73 22.69 -2.53
CA GLN A 103 5.65 24.14 -2.43
C GLN A 103 4.30 24.63 -1.88
N THR A 104 3.20 23.97 -2.26
CA THR A 104 1.84 24.40 -1.92
C THR A 104 1.37 23.86 -0.57
N TYR A 105 1.72 22.60 -0.27
CA TYR A 105 1.16 21.82 0.84
C TYR A 105 2.19 21.44 1.89
N GLY A 106 3.48 21.72 1.66
CA GLY A 106 4.56 21.35 2.57
C GLY A 106 4.96 19.88 2.44
N LEU A 107 5.65 19.37 3.46
CA LEU A 107 6.14 17.99 3.48
C LEU A 107 4.98 16.99 3.57
N ILE A 108 5.09 15.92 2.80
CA ILE A 108 4.23 14.75 2.88
C ILE A 108 4.72 13.88 4.05
N GLY A 109 3.83 13.64 5.02
CA GLY A 109 4.08 12.73 6.14
C GLY A 109 3.47 11.34 5.93
N THR A 110 2.57 11.16 4.98
CA THR A 110 2.00 9.84 4.66
C THR A 110 1.79 9.69 3.17
N PHE A 111 2.21 8.54 2.64
CA PHE A 111 1.92 8.12 1.29
C PHE A 111 1.07 6.86 1.31
N ILE A 112 -0.01 6.84 0.52
CA ILE A 112 -0.88 5.69 0.35
C ILE A 112 -1.00 5.42 -1.15
N HIS A 113 -0.55 4.26 -1.59
CA HIS A 113 -0.79 3.78 -2.94
C HIS A 113 -2.00 2.85 -2.96
N LEU A 114 -3.03 3.22 -3.71
CA LEU A 114 -4.13 2.35 -4.11
C LEU A 114 -3.84 1.83 -5.51
N HIS A 115 -3.59 0.53 -5.64
CA HIS A 115 -3.38 -0.10 -6.94
C HIS A 115 -4.73 -0.40 -7.59
N PRO A 116 -4.97 -0.06 -8.87
CA PRO A 116 -6.23 -0.38 -9.54
C PRO A 116 -6.49 -1.89 -9.60
N ILE A 117 -7.76 -2.30 -9.43
CA ILE A 117 -8.18 -3.69 -9.64
C ILE A 117 -7.87 -4.10 -11.09
N SER A 118 -7.17 -5.22 -11.29
CA SER A 118 -6.68 -5.65 -12.61
C SER A 118 -7.79 -5.78 -13.68
N GLN A 119 -9.01 -6.15 -13.27
CA GLN A 119 -10.17 -6.20 -14.17
C GLN A 119 -10.48 -4.83 -14.82
N TYR A 120 -10.16 -3.72 -14.15
CA TYR A 120 -10.31 -2.37 -14.70
C TYR A 120 -9.20 -1.98 -15.67
N LEU A 121 -8.04 -2.65 -15.59
CA LEU A 121 -6.86 -2.36 -16.41
C LEU A 121 -6.86 -3.14 -17.73
N TYR A 122 -7.38 -4.37 -17.75
CA TYR A 122 -7.29 -5.29 -18.89
C TYR A 122 -8.52 -5.33 -19.81
N ASN A 123 -9.53 -4.49 -19.56
CA ASN A 123 -10.68 -4.33 -20.46
C ASN A 123 -10.37 -3.52 -21.73
N GLN A 124 -9.11 -3.12 -21.94
CA GLN A 124 -8.66 -2.45 -23.15
C GLN A 124 -7.85 -3.43 -24.01
N PRO A 125 -8.37 -3.84 -25.18
CA PRO A 125 -7.54 -4.57 -26.13
C PRO A 125 -6.46 -3.60 -26.63
N ASP A 126 -5.20 -4.02 -26.52
CA ASP A 126 -4.05 -3.42 -27.22
C ASP A 126 -3.30 -2.26 -26.53
N THR A 127 -2.91 -2.44 -25.26
CA THR A 127 -1.84 -1.62 -24.68
C THR A 127 -0.48 -2.32 -24.85
N LEU A 128 0.43 -1.74 -25.64
CA LEU A 128 1.84 -2.17 -25.77
C LEU A 128 2.60 -2.22 -24.43
N VAL A 129 2.06 -1.59 -23.39
CA VAL A 129 2.64 -1.47 -22.05
C VAL A 129 1.73 -2.17 -21.04
N ASN A 130 2.27 -3.08 -20.23
CA ASN A 130 1.55 -3.66 -19.10
C ASN A 130 1.26 -2.55 -18.05
N PRO A 131 -0.01 -2.23 -17.75
CA PRO A 131 -0.37 -1.12 -16.87
C PRO A 131 0.10 -1.34 -15.43
N ASP A 132 0.00 -2.56 -14.88
CA ASP A 132 0.52 -2.86 -13.54
C ASP A 132 2.01 -2.56 -13.43
N LYS A 133 2.79 -2.94 -14.45
CA LYS A 133 4.24 -2.68 -14.50
C LYS A 133 4.54 -1.19 -14.55
N ALA A 134 3.76 -0.43 -15.33
CA ALA A 134 3.92 1.01 -15.45
C ALA A 134 3.60 1.71 -14.12
N ILE A 135 2.51 1.32 -13.46
CA ILE A 135 2.10 1.86 -12.16
C ILE A 135 3.13 1.50 -11.09
N LEU A 136 3.55 0.24 -10.97
CA LEU A 136 4.58 -0.17 -10.01
C LEU A 136 5.89 0.63 -10.20
N LYS A 137 6.29 0.90 -11.44
CA LYS A 137 7.43 1.77 -11.73
C LYS A 137 7.21 3.20 -11.23
N GLN A 138 6.01 3.77 -11.41
CA GLN A 138 5.70 5.10 -10.87
C GLN A 138 5.71 5.11 -9.34
N VAL A 139 5.21 4.06 -8.67
CA VAL A 139 5.26 3.94 -7.20
C VAL A 139 6.70 3.85 -6.69
N PHE A 140 7.57 3.14 -7.41
CA PHE A 140 9.01 3.12 -7.11
C PHE A 140 9.64 4.52 -7.23
N LEU A 141 9.29 5.29 -8.27
CA LEU A 141 9.77 6.66 -8.44
C LEU A 141 9.19 7.62 -7.40
N LEU A 142 7.92 7.45 -7.02
CA LEU A 142 7.30 8.15 -5.89
C LEU A 142 8.08 7.89 -4.61
N ALA A 143 8.39 6.62 -4.30
CA ALA A 143 9.22 6.28 -3.14
C ALA A 143 10.57 7.01 -3.16
N LYS A 144 11.28 7.01 -4.30
CA LYS A 144 12.54 7.74 -4.48
C LYS A 144 12.41 9.23 -4.10
N HIS A 145 11.38 9.91 -4.62
CA HIS A 145 11.20 11.35 -4.42
C HIS A 145 10.60 11.71 -3.05
N LEU A 146 9.83 10.79 -2.44
CA LEU A 146 9.21 10.99 -1.13
C LEU A 146 10.14 10.65 0.05
N LYS A 147 11.25 9.93 -0.17
CA LYS A 147 12.19 9.48 0.88
C LYS A 147 12.56 10.60 1.86
N SER A 148 12.99 11.75 1.36
CA SER A 148 13.44 12.86 2.20
C SER A 148 12.29 13.43 3.04
N SER A 149 11.11 13.57 2.44
CA SER A 149 9.92 14.09 3.11
C SER A 149 9.44 13.14 4.22
N LEU A 150 9.29 11.85 3.90
CA LEU A 150 8.79 10.85 4.83
C LEU A 150 9.76 10.62 6.00
N THR A 151 11.07 10.57 5.75
CA THR A 151 12.06 10.38 6.82
C THR A 151 12.21 11.62 7.71
N GLN A 152 12.05 12.83 7.16
CA GLN A 152 11.99 14.06 7.97
C GLN A 152 10.72 14.10 8.84
N ALA A 153 9.56 13.76 8.27
CA ALA A 153 8.30 13.71 9.01
C ALA A 153 8.35 12.68 10.15
N ALA A 154 9.04 11.55 9.96
CA ALA A 154 9.23 10.52 10.98
C ALA A 154 9.92 11.02 12.25
N ASN A 155 10.70 12.12 12.18
CA ASN A 155 11.36 12.71 13.35
C ASN A 155 10.41 13.52 14.25
N GLN A 156 9.21 13.84 13.76
CA GLN A 156 8.22 14.66 14.48
C GLN A 156 6.95 13.88 14.84
N GLY A 157 6.87 12.60 14.45
CA GLY A 157 5.79 11.69 14.78
C GLY A 157 5.71 10.54 13.78
N ARG A 158 4.54 9.93 13.64
CA ARG A 158 4.35 8.82 12.68
C ARG A 158 4.39 9.35 11.25
N SER A 159 5.28 8.77 10.45
CA SER A 159 5.29 8.90 8.99
C SER A 159 5.09 7.53 8.37
N SER A 160 4.39 7.47 7.23
CA SER A 160 3.92 6.19 6.68
C SER A 160 4.11 6.07 5.17
N PHE A 161 4.46 4.86 4.72
CA PHE A 161 4.41 4.43 3.33
C PHE A 161 3.56 3.16 3.25
N LEU A 162 2.32 3.30 2.78
CA LEU A 162 1.36 2.21 2.68
C LEU A 162 1.07 1.88 1.22
N THR A 163 1.07 0.60 0.86
CA THR A 163 0.65 0.14 -0.46
C THR A 163 -0.51 -0.83 -0.33
N LEU A 164 -1.41 -0.80 -1.30
CA LEU A 164 -2.54 -1.71 -1.39
C LEU A 164 -2.52 -2.38 -2.76
N ALA A 165 -2.60 -3.70 -2.78
CA ALA A 165 -2.83 -4.52 -3.96
C ALA A 165 -4.15 -5.30 -3.82
N HIS A 166 -4.70 -5.70 -4.95
CA HIS A 166 -5.89 -6.55 -5.04
C HIS A 166 -5.48 -7.91 -5.62
N LEU A 167 -4.88 -8.77 -4.81
CA LEU A 167 -4.65 -10.16 -5.20
C LEU A 167 -5.92 -10.95 -4.90
N ASP A 168 -6.02 -11.55 -3.73
CA ASP A 168 -7.21 -12.28 -3.25
C ASP A 168 -7.49 -12.04 -1.75
N GLY A 169 -6.68 -11.22 -1.07
CA GLY A 169 -6.72 -11.04 0.38
C GLY A 169 -5.98 -12.12 1.17
N GLU A 170 -5.42 -13.11 0.48
CA GLU A 170 -4.69 -14.26 1.01
C GLU A 170 -3.32 -14.40 0.31
N PHE A 171 -2.76 -13.30 -0.21
CA PHE A 171 -1.47 -13.19 -0.88
C PHE A 171 -1.35 -14.07 -2.13
N GLY A 172 -2.46 -14.35 -2.81
CA GLY A 172 -2.54 -15.26 -3.94
C GLY A 172 -2.53 -16.75 -3.56
N LEU A 173 -2.65 -17.09 -2.27
CA LEU A 173 -2.61 -18.47 -1.79
C LEU A 173 -3.97 -19.18 -1.84
N SER A 174 -5.08 -18.46 -2.06
CA SER A 174 -6.41 -19.06 -2.14
C SER A 174 -6.59 -19.91 -3.40
N GLY A 175 -5.93 -19.51 -4.50
CA GLY A 175 -6.13 -20.07 -5.83
C GLY A 175 -7.54 -19.84 -6.40
N GLN A 176 -8.34 -18.94 -5.83
CA GLN A 176 -9.75 -18.74 -6.20
C GLN A 176 -10.01 -17.50 -7.06
N GLN A 177 -9.03 -16.60 -7.19
CA GLN A 177 -9.20 -15.34 -7.93
C GLN A 177 -8.02 -15.09 -8.87
N ASP A 178 -8.32 -14.52 -10.04
CA ASP A 178 -7.31 -14.04 -10.97
C ASP A 178 -6.76 -12.69 -10.50
N PHE A 179 -5.43 -12.57 -10.49
CA PHE A 179 -4.74 -11.35 -10.14
C PHE A 179 -3.48 -11.14 -10.98
N SER A 180 -2.97 -9.90 -10.99
CA SER A 180 -1.70 -9.60 -11.63
C SER A 180 -0.54 -9.92 -10.68
N ALA A 181 0.31 -10.89 -11.02
CA ALA A 181 1.53 -11.15 -10.24
C ALA A 181 2.47 -9.93 -10.18
N VAL A 182 2.33 -8.98 -11.12
CA VAL A 182 3.11 -7.74 -11.14
C VAL A 182 2.75 -6.83 -9.96
N SER A 183 1.47 -6.74 -9.57
CA SER A 183 1.06 -5.94 -8.41
C SER A 183 1.62 -6.51 -7.10
N GLY A 184 1.89 -7.82 -7.05
CA GLY A 184 2.66 -8.48 -5.99
C GLY A 184 4.05 -7.86 -5.74
N GLY A 185 4.62 -7.16 -6.72
CA GLY A 185 5.87 -6.42 -6.56
C GLY A 185 5.81 -5.28 -5.53
N LEU A 186 4.62 -4.77 -5.21
CA LEU A 186 4.43 -3.73 -4.19
C LEU A 186 4.86 -4.20 -2.79
N PHE A 187 4.62 -5.48 -2.48
CA PHE A 187 5.05 -6.10 -1.23
C PHE A 187 6.57 -6.15 -1.11
N GLY A 188 7.26 -6.53 -2.19
CA GLY A 188 8.72 -6.52 -2.24
C GLY A 188 9.29 -5.11 -2.10
N LEU A 189 8.68 -4.12 -2.75
CA LEU A 189 9.04 -2.71 -2.63
C LEU A 189 8.92 -2.24 -1.18
N THR A 190 7.74 -2.38 -0.57
CA THR A 190 7.48 -1.90 0.79
C THR A 190 8.38 -2.58 1.83
N LYS A 191 8.65 -3.89 1.70
CA LYS A 191 9.62 -4.59 2.55
C LYS A 191 11.03 -4.02 2.43
N THR A 192 11.46 -3.72 1.22
CA THR A 192 12.77 -3.09 0.97
C THR A 192 12.83 -1.71 1.62
N LEU A 193 11.78 -0.89 1.45
CA LEU A 193 11.71 0.44 2.06
C LEU A 193 11.68 0.38 3.58
N ASN A 194 11.04 -0.62 4.19
CA ASN A 194 11.07 -0.81 5.65
C ASN A 194 12.49 -1.05 6.18
N LEU A 195 13.33 -1.75 5.41
CA LEU A 195 14.73 -1.97 5.78
C LEU A 195 15.58 -0.71 5.57
N GLU A 196 15.33 0.04 4.50
CA GLU A 196 16.09 1.24 4.19
C GLU A 196 15.70 2.46 5.03
N TRP A 197 14.44 2.56 5.44
CA TRP A 197 13.85 3.72 6.14
C TRP A 197 13.24 3.30 7.48
N PRO A 198 14.03 2.84 8.46
CA PRO A 198 13.53 2.21 9.69
C PRO A 198 12.67 3.14 10.58
N ALA A 199 12.69 4.46 10.36
CA ALA A 199 11.84 5.42 11.05
C ALA A 199 10.46 5.61 10.39
N VAL A 200 10.30 5.22 9.12
CA VAL A 200 9.04 5.31 8.38
C VAL A 200 8.27 4.00 8.57
N PHE A 201 7.00 4.10 8.94
CA PHE A 201 6.13 2.94 9.03
C PHE A 201 5.75 2.46 7.63
N CYS A 202 6.15 1.25 7.29
CA CYS A 202 5.88 0.65 6.00
C CYS A 202 4.91 -0.52 6.14
N ARG A 203 3.82 -0.51 5.36
CA ARG A 203 2.84 -1.60 5.36
C ARG A 203 2.27 -1.85 3.97
N SER A 204 2.12 -3.12 3.63
CA SER A 204 1.54 -3.59 2.38
C SER A 204 0.24 -4.32 2.70
N LEU A 205 -0.82 -3.99 1.98
CA LEU A 205 -2.13 -4.61 2.14
C LEU A 205 -2.46 -5.42 0.88
N ASP A 206 -2.86 -6.67 1.07
CA ASP A 206 -3.60 -7.43 0.07
C ASP A 206 -5.08 -7.38 0.43
N ILE A 207 -5.89 -6.70 -0.37
CA ILE A 207 -7.32 -6.54 -0.12
C ILE A 207 -8.09 -7.34 -1.15
N SER A 208 -8.87 -8.32 -0.67
CA SER A 208 -9.77 -9.09 -1.51
C SER A 208 -10.68 -8.16 -2.32
N PRO A 209 -10.78 -8.34 -3.65
CA PRO A 209 -11.70 -7.61 -4.52
C PRO A 209 -13.18 -7.67 -4.10
N ASP A 210 -13.56 -8.62 -3.25
CA ASP A 210 -14.92 -8.78 -2.73
C ASP A 210 -15.27 -7.76 -1.61
N LEU A 211 -14.28 -7.06 -1.07
CA LEU A 211 -14.48 -6.02 -0.06
C LEU A 211 -14.85 -4.69 -0.73
N ASP A 212 -15.89 -4.04 -0.20
CA ASP A 212 -16.33 -2.75 -0.74
C ASP A 212 -15.40 -1.58 -0.39
N ALA A 213 -15.60 -0.45 -1.05
CA ALA A 213 -14.79 0.74 -0.92
C ALA A 213 -14.80 1.33 0.51
N ALA A 214 -15.97 1.34 1.16
CA ALA A 214 -16.11 1.88 2.51
C ALA A 214 -15.37 1.02 3.55
N THR A 215 -15.50 -0.30 3.45
CA THR A 215 -14.78 -1.26 4.28
C THR A 215 -13.28 -1.15 4.05
N THR A 216 -12.84 -1.05 2.79
CA THR A 216 -11.43 -0.87 2.43
C THR A 216 -10.86 0.41 3.04
N ALA A 217 -11.61 1.51 3.01
CA ALA A 217 -11.19 2.77 3.63
C ALA A 217 -11.01 2.66 5.15
N GLN A 218 -11.93 1.96 5.85
CA GLN A 218 -11.77 1.69 7.28
C GLN A 218 -10.58 0.78 7.59
N ILE A 219 -10.31 -0.23 6.75
CA ILE A 219 -9.13 -1.09 6.87
C ILE A 219 -7.85 -0.26 6.76
N ILE A 220 -7.73 0.58 5.73
CA ILE A 220 -6.55 1.43 5.53
C ILE A 220 -6.33 2.34 6.76
N LEU A 221 -7.39 2.96 7.27
CA LEU A 221 -7.31 3.78 8.48
C LEU A 221 -6.85 2.98 9.70
N ALA A 222 -7.43 1.81 9.94
CA ALA A 222 -7.05 0.96 11.06
C ALA A 222 -5.57 0.55 10.97
N GLU A 223 -5.11 0.19 9.78
CA GLU A 223 -3.73 -0.22 9.51
C GLU A 223 -2.73 0.95 9.64
N LEU A 224 -3.11 2.17 9.26
CA LEU A 224 -2.28 3.37 9.49
C LEU A 224 -2.04 3.63 10.98
N HIS A 225 -3.05 3.37 11.80
CA HIS A 225 -3.04 3.60 13.24
C HIS A 225 -2.52 2.41 14.08
N ASP A 226 -2.22 1.28 13.46
CA ASP A 226 -1.72 0.10 14.16
C ASP A 226 -0.35 0.40 14.82
N PRO A 227 -0.23 0.31 16.15
CA PRO A 227 1.05 0.48 16.82
C PRO A 227 2.06 -0.62 16.47
N ASN A 228 1.62 -1.80 16.04
CA ASN A 228 2.49 -2.93 15.76
C ASN A 228 3.18 -2.76 14.40
N ALA A 229 4.34 -2.09 14.39
CA ALA A 229 5.15 -1.91 13.19
C ALA A 229 5.91 -3.16 12.71
N LEU A 230 5.83 -4.29 13.42
CA LEU A 230 6.54 -5.53 13.05
C LEU A 230 5.86 -6.30 11.92
N ILE A 231 4.56 -6.06 11.70
CA ILE A 231 3.77 -6.70 10.64
C ILE A 231 3.86 -5.84 9.38
N GLN A 232 4.54 -6.32 8.35
CA GLN A 232 4.80 -5.55 7.13
C GLN A 232 3.78 -5.83 6.01
N GLU A 233 3.13 -6.98 6.06
CA GLU A 233 2.26 -7.49 5.01
C GLU A 233 0.99 -8.03 5.66
N VAL A 234 -0.17 -7.54 5.23
CA VAL A 234 -1.46 -7.92 5.80
C VAL A 234 -2.45 -8.21 4.67
N GLY A 235 -3.11 -9.35 4.75
CA GLY A 235 -4.20 -9.74 3.87
C GLY A 235 -5.55 -9.52 4.53
N TYR A 236 -6.56 -9.11 3.76
CA TYR A 236 -7.94 -8.98 4.21
C TYR A 236 -8.90 -9.67 3.26
N THR A 237 -9.73 -10.53 3.83
CA THR A 237 -10.91 -11.10 3.18
C THR A 237 -12.14 -10.84 4.04
N THR A 238 -13.32 -11.26 3.57
CA THR A 238 -14.54 -11.30 4.39
C THR A 238 -14.41 -12.18 5.64
N LYS A 239 -13.42 -13.09 5.70
CA LYS A 239 -13.13 -13.96 6.85
C LYS A 239 -12.26 -13.28 7.91
N GLY A 240 -11.59 -12.18 7.56
CA GLY A 240 -10.79 -11.39 8.49
C GLY A 240 -9.38 -11.08 7.99
N ARG A 241 -8.54 -10.70 8.95
CA ARG A 241 -7.17 -10.22 8.77
C ARG A 241 -6.17 -11.36 8.89
N VAL A 242 -5.23 -11.45 7.96
CA VAL A 242 -4.18 -12.50 7.93
C VAL A 242 -2.81 -11.90 7.61
N THR A 243 -1.75 -12.64 7.88
CA THR A 243 -0.38 -12.37 7.41
C THR A 243 0.27 -13.68 6.99
N LEU A 244 1.51 -13.59 6.49
CA LEU A 244 2.31 -14.74 6.11
C LEU A 244 3.21 -15.19 7.26
N THR A 245 3.29 -16.50 7.46
CA THR A 245 4.29 -17.14 8.30
C THR A 245 5.02 -18.24 7.53
N CYS A 246 6.19 -18.63 8.02
CA CYS A 246 6.96 -19.73 7.47
C CYS A 246 6.93 -20.89 8.45
N GLU A 247 6.43 -22.04 7.99
CA GLU A 247 6.46 -23.29 8.76
C GLU A 247 7.46 -24.26 8.12
N LEU A 248 8.13 -25.06 8.95
CA LEU A 248 8.99 -26.12 8.45
C LEU A 248 8.14 -27.11 7.65
N ALA A 249 8.51 -27.33 6.39
CA ALA A 249 7.84 -28.29 5.54
C ALA A 249 8.18 -29.70 6.02
N ASP A 250 7.15 -30.52 6.24
CA ASP A 250 7.35 -31.94 6.42
C ASP A 250 7.86 -32.53 5.10
N LEU A 251 9.09 -33.04 5.10
CA LEU A 251 9.71 -33.62 3.92
C LEU A 251 9.21 -35.04 3.64
N GLY A 252 8.35 -35.60 4.50
CA GLY A 252 7.74 -36.92 4.30
C GLY A 252 8.76 -38.05 4.13
N VAL A 253 9.96 -37.90 4.72
CA VAL A 253 11.04 -38.90 4.72
C VAL A 253 10.95 -39.81 5.94
#